data_AF-A0A6J4KGW2-F1
#
_entry.id   AF-A0A6J4KGW2-F1
#
_cell.length_a   1.000
_cell.length_b   1.000
_cell.length_c   1.000
_cell.angle_alpha   90.00
_cell.angle_beta   90.00
_cell.angle_gamma   90.00
#
_symmetry.space_group_name_H-M   'P 1'
#
loop_
_entity.id
_entity.type
_entity.pdbx_description
1 polymer ?
#
loop_
_entity_poly.entity_id
_entity_poly.type
_entity_poly.pdbx_seq_one_letter_code
_entity_poly.pdbx_strand_id
1 'polypeptide(L)'
;MHLVGWGDAAAFAVLYDRHGRAAYSLAYRMMGERQAAEDLTQEAFLKVWRSAGGYRAGRGSVRTWILSIVHNRGIDQLRSLASRRRTQERTEAEAPRTQPSEAFSEAWHSALRDEVREALGTLPPEQLKILELAYFSGHTQAEIARMLDLPLGTVKGRTRLGLKKLGNLFHPHVAPAL
;
A
#
# COMPACT_ATOMS: atom_id res chain seq x y z
N MET A 1 15.81 2.72 -13.91
CA MET A 1 15.61 1.38 -13.30
C MET A 1 16.74 0.41 -13.62
N HIS A 2 17.12 0.22 -14.89
CA HIS A 2 18.22 -0.69 -15.24
C HIS A 2 19.56 -0.31 -14.58
N LEU A 3 19.97 0.96 -14.69
CA LEU A 3 21.17 1.51 -14.04
C LEU A 3 21.13 1.36 -12.51
N VAL A 4 19.97 1.64 -11.89
CA VAL A 4 19.77 1.43 -10.44
C VAL A 4 19.94 -0.06 -10.08
N GLY A 5 19.45 -0.97 -10.92
CA GLY A 5 19.64 -2.41 -10.74
C GLY A 5 21.09 -2.86 -10.87
N TRP A 6 21.96 -2.05 -11.46
CA TRP A 6 23.41 -2.26 -11.54
C TRP A 6 24.19 -1.51 -10.46
N GLY A 7 23.50 -0.85 -9.53
CA GLY A 7 24.15 -0.14 -8.42
C GLY A 7 24.61 1.29 -8.76
N ASP A 8 24.04 1.92 -9.79
CA ASP A 8 24.32 3.32 -10.10
C ASP A 8 23.61 4.25 -9.09
N ALA A 9 24.41 4.88 -8.23
CA ALA A 9 23.94 5.80 -7.19
C ALA A 9 23.34 7.10 -7.77
N ALA A 10 23.87 7.62 -8.88
CA ALA A 10 23.35 8.83 -9.52
C ALA A 10 21.97 8.57 -10.14
N ALA A 11 21.80 7.43 -10.79
CA ALA A 11 20.50 7.00 -11.30
C ALA A 11 19.46 6.81 -10.18
N PHE A 12 19.90 6.38 -8.99
CA PHE A 12 19.03 6.26 -7.82
C PHE A 12 18.70 7.61 -7.18
N ALA A 13 19.63 8.56 -7.16
CA ALA A 13 19.36 9.93 -6.71
C ALA A 13 18.24 10.57 -7.56
N VAL A 14 18.34 10.47 -8.89
CA VAL A 14 17.28 10.96 -9.81
C VAL A 14 15.93 10.28 -9.54
N LEU A 15 15.95 8.98 -9.22
CA LEU A 15 14.74 8.23 -8.86
C LEU A 15 14.13 8.75 -7.54
N TYR A 16 14.98 9.02 -6.55
CA TYR A 16 14.60 9.58 -5.27
C TYR A 16 14.03 11.00 -5.43
N ASP A 17 14.70 11.88 -6.15
CA ASP A 17 14.23 13.25 -6.40
C ASP A 17 12.85 13.27 -7.06
N ARG A 18 12.61 12.35 -8.01
CA ARG A 18 11.35 12.25 -8.74
C ARG A 18 10.19 11.69 -7.90
N HIS A 19 10.46 10.80 -6.95
CA HIS A 19 9.41 10.01 -6.29
C HIS A 19 9.38 10.11 -4.76
N GLY A 20 10.43 10.67 -4.14
CA GLY A 20 10.61 10.79 -2.70
C GLY A 20 9.47 11.54 -2.03
N ARG A 21 9.07 12.70 -2.58
CA ARG A 21 7.94 13.48 -2.05
C ARG A 21 6.63 12.70 -2.04
N ALA A 22 6.33 11.96 -3.11
CA ALA A 22 5.11 11.17 -3.20
C ALA A 22 5.12 9.98 -2.23
N ALA A 23 6.27 9.31 -2.10
CA ALA A 23 6.47 8.24 -1.13
C ALA A 23 6.31 8.74 0.31
N TYR A 24 6.96 9.85 0.67
CA TYR A 24 6.84 10.48 1.98
C TYR A 24 5.41 10.91 2.28
N SER A 25 4.71 11.51 1.32
CA SER A 25 3.31 11.91 1.50
C SER A 25 2.38 10.71 1.74
N LEU A 26 2.67 9.55 1.13
CA LEU A 26 1.94 8.31 1.42
C LEU A 26 2.32 7.77 2.81
N ALA A 27 3.61 7.71 3.13
CA ALA A 27 4.09 7.26 4.44
C ALA A 27 3.50 8.09 5.58
N TYR A 28 3.46 9.42 5.45
CA TYR A 28 2.90 10.32 6.45
C TYR A 28 1.41 10.10 6.66
N ARG A 29 0.63 9.89 5.58
CA ARG A 29 -0.79 9.55 5.69
C ARG A 29 -1.04 8.21 6.38
N MET A 30 -0.12 7.26 6.25
CA MET A 30 -0.23 5.96 6.91
C MET A 30 0.19 6.00 8.38
N MET A 31 1.25 6.74 8.70
CA MET A 31 1.88 6.73 10.02
C MET A 31 1.36 7.82 10.95
N GLY A 32 0.87 8.95 10.42
CA GLY A 32 0.37 10.08 11.20
C GLY A 32 1.43 10.85 11.99
N GLU A 33 2.70 10.46 11.89
CA GLU A 33 3.83 11.01 12.65
C GLU A 33 5.03 11.18 11.70
N ARG A 34 5.77 12.28 11.89
CA ARG A 34 6.82 12.72 10.97
C ARG A 34 7.99 11.74 10.93
N GLN A 35 8.56 11.39 12.09
CA GLN A 35 9.73 10.53 12.18
C GLN A 35 9.46 9.15 11.57
N ALA A 36 8.32 8.54 11.92
CA ALA A 36 7.88 7.27 11.38
C ALA A 36 7.67 7.31 9.87
N ALA A 37 7.22 8.45 9.32
CA ALA A 37 7.07 8.63 7.88
C ALA A 37 8.42 8.78 7.16
N GLU A 38 9.38 9.50 7.77
CA GLU A 38 10.75 9.62 7.26
C GLU A 38 11.43 8.24 7.23
N ASP A 39 11.37 7.49 8.34
CA ASP A 39 11.93 6.15 8.46
C ASP A 39 11.32 5.18 7.44
N LEU A 40 9.98 5.15 7.32
CA LEU A 40 9.28 4.30 6.36
C LEU A 40 9.68 4.64 4.91
N THR A 41 9.85 5.92 4.61
CA THR A 41 10.30 6.37 3.27
C THR A 41 11.70 5.87 2.99
N GLN A 42 12.63 6.03 3.93
CA GLN A 42 14.01 5.56 3.78
C GLN A 42 14.08 4.05 3.58
N GLU A 43 13.38 3.27 4.41
CA GLU A 43 13.32 1.82 4.27
C GLU A 43 12.73 1.37 2.92
N ALA A 44 11.70 2.06 2.44
CA ALA A 44 11.10 1.80 1.15
C ALA A 44 12.10 2.04 0.01
N PHE A 45 12.86 3.14 0.05
CA PHE A 45 13.87 3.44 -0.96
C PHE A 45 15.09 2.49 -0.90
N LEU A 46 15.48 2.03 0.29
CA LEU A 46 16.47 0.95 0.43
C LEU A 46 15.97 -0.36 -0.17
N LYS A 47 14.66 -0.64 -0.09
CA LYS A 47 14.06 -1.80 -0.77
C LYS A 47 14.01 -1.61 -2.27
N VAL A 48 13.70 -0.40 -2.75
CA VAL A 48 13.75 -0.05 -4.19
C VAL A 48 15.17 -0.29 -4.74
N TRP A 49 16.21 0.22 -4.07
CA TRP A 49 17.60 0.00 -4.45
C TRP A 49 17.91 -1.50 -4.62
N ARG A 50 17.61 -2.30 -3.59
CA ARG A 50 17.89 -3.75 -3.58
C ARG A 50 17.07 -4.56 -4.59
N SER A 51 15.91 -4.06 -5.04
CA SER A 51 14.99 -4.80 -5.90
C SER A 51 14.81 -4.20 -7.30
N ALA A 52 15.57 -3.16 -7.64
CA ALA A 52 15.44 -2.44 -8.90
C ALA A 52 15.64 -3.34 -10.14
N GLY A 53 16.53 -4.34 -10.07
CA GLY A 53 16.72 -5.31 -11.15
C GLY A 53 15.51 -6.22 -11.40
N GLY A 54 14.60 -6.35 -10.44
CA GLY A 54 13.37 -7.13 -10.57
C GLY A 54 12.19 -6.35 -11.17
N TYR A 55 12.33 -5.04 -11.36
CA TYR A 55 11.29 -4.19 -11.94
C TYR A 55 10.97 -4.63 -13.38
N ARG A 56 9.68 -4.70 -13.71
CA ARG A 56 9.19 -5.01 -15.05
C ARG A 56 8.19 -3.96 -15.48
N ALA A 57 8.51 -3.19 -16.52
CA ALA A 57 7.67 -2.11 -17.04
C ALA A 57 6.26 -2.58 -17.43
N GLY A 58 6.13 -3.81 -17.95
CA GLY A 58 4.83 -4.40 -18.28
C GLY A 58 3.90 -4.71 -17.09
N ARG A 59 4.34 -4.50 -15.84
CA ARG A 59 3.49 -4.66 -14.63
C ARG A 59 3.05 -3.34 -14.01
N GLY A 60 3.42 -2.20 -14.61
CA GLY A 60 3.02 -0.88 -14.16
C GLY A 60 4.18 0.12 -14.10
N SER A 61 3.81 1.38 -13.91
CA SER A 61 4.78 2.47 -13.83
C SER A 61 5.74 2.31 -12.64
N VAL A 62 6.94 2.89 -12.75
CA VAL A 62 7.93 2.95 -11.66
C VAL A 62 7.33 3.62 -10.41
N ARG A 63 6.53 4.68 -10.61
CA ARG A 63 5.82 5.38 -9.53
C ARG A 63 4.89 4.42 -8.78
N THR A 64 4.04 3.69 -9.49
CA THR A 64 3.10 2.72 -8.89
C THR A 64 3.84 1.64 -8.11
N TRP A 65 4.95 1.14 -8.66
CA TRP A 65 5.77 0.13 -8.02
C TRP A 65 6.42 0.64 -6.73
N ILE A 66 6.99 1.85 -6.73
CA ILE A 66 7.55 2.48 -5.52
C ILE A 66 6.47 2.70 -4.46
N LEU A 67 5.32 3.26 -4.84
CA LEU A 67 4.22 3.50 -3.89
C LEU A 67 3.67 2.21 -3.29
N SER A 68 3.67 1.12 -4.06
CA SER A 68 3.32 -0.21 -3.56
C SER A 68 4.33 -0.74 -2.54
N ILE A 69 5.63 -0.46 -2.73
CA ILE A 69 6.66 -0.81 -1.74
C ILE A 69 6.44 -0.04 -0.44
N VAL A 70 6.19 1.28 -0.51
CA VAL A 70 5.89 2.12 0.65
C VAL A 70 4.67 1.60 1.39
N HIS A 71 3.57 1.35 0.68
CA HIS A 71 2.34 0.84 1.27
C HIS A 71 2.56 -0.50 1.98
N ASN A 72 3.14 -1.48 1.30
CA ASN A 72 3.39 -2.80 1.89
C ASN A 72 4.24 -2.70 3.16
N ARG A 73 5.30 -1.89 3.13
CA ARG A 73 6.16 -1.70 4.30
C ARG A 73 5.45 -0.96 5.44
N GLY A 74 4.61 0.02 5.11
CA GLY A 74 3.80 0.73 6.10
C GLY A 74 2.80 -0.19 6.79
N ILE A 75 2.14 -1.07 6.04
CA ILE A 75 1.26 -2.12 6.61
C ILE A 75 2.06 -3.05 7.55
N ASP A 76 3.27 -3.46 7.16
CA ASP A 76 4.13 -4.28 8.02
C ASP A 76 4.46 -3.57 9.36
N GLN A 77 4.78 -2.28 9.30
CA GLN A 77 5.13 -1.47 10.48
C GLN A 77 3.91 -1.23 11.38
N LEU A 78 2.77 -0.85 10.82
CA LEU A 78 1.51 -0.69 11.56
C LEU A 78 1.10 -1.98 12.28
N ARG A 79 1.30 -3.15 11.63
CA ARG A 79 1.07 -4.46 12.28
C ARG A 79 2.03 -4.72 13.43
N SER A 80 3.30 -4.37 13.28
CA SER A 80 4.29 -4.50 14.36
C SER A 80 3.91 -3.62 15.57
N LEU A 81 3.52 -2.37 15.32
CA LEU A 81 3.06 -1.44 16.35
C LEU A 81 1.80 -1.96 17.06
N ALA A 82 0.80 -2.42 16.30
CA ALA A 82 -0.41 -3.01 16.87
C ALA A 82 -0.12 -4.27 17.71
N SER A 83 0.84 -5.10 17.28
CA SER A 83 1.25 -6.28 18.06
C SER A 83 1.95 -5.90 19.37
N ARG A 84 2.86 -4.93 19.34
CA ARG A 84 3.55 -4.42 20.54
C ARG A 84 2.54 -3.84 21.54
N ARG A 85 1.59 -3.05 21.03
CA ARG A 85 0.51 -2.46 21.82
C ARG A 85 -0.36 -3.54 22.49
N ARG A 86 -0.78 -4.58 21.77
CA ARG A 86 -1.55 -5.70 22.36
C ARG A 86 -0.77 -6.46 23.44
N THR A 87 0.55 -6.61 23.28
CA THR A 87 1.40 -7.21 24.30
C THR A 87 1.51 -6.32 25.54
N GLN A 88 1.56 -5.01 25.37
CA GLN A 88 1.64 -4.03 26.47
C GLN A 88 0.30 -3.84 27.19
N GLU A 89 -0.83 -3.86 26.46
CA GLU A 89 -2.20 -3.83 27.02
C GLU A 89 -2.55 -5.11 27.81
N ARG A 90 -1.80 -6.22 27.61
CA ARG A 90 -1.89 -7.41 28.47
C ARG A 90 -1.20 -7.21 29.82
N THR A 91 -0.42 -6.14 29.99
CA THR A 91 0.36 -5.84 31.19
C THR A 91 -0.22 -4.65 31.96
N GLU A 92 -0.90 -3.71 31.30
CA GLU A 92 -1.56 -2.56 31.95
C GLU A 92 -2.92 -2.30 31.29
N ALA A 93 -3.98 -2.25 32.12
CA ALA A 93 -5.31 -1.89 31.68
C ALA A 93 -5.38 -0.39 31.35
N GLU A 94 -6.05 -0.10 30.23
CA GLU A 94 -6.44 1.23 29.72
C GLU A 94 -5.38 2.02 28.93
N ALA A 95 -5.47 1.91 27.59
CA ALA A 95 -5.08 3.00 26.70
C ALA A 95 -6.05 3.13 25.51
N PRO A 96 -6.43 4.35 25.08
CA PRO A 96 -7.47 4.58 24.08
C PRO A 96 -7.07 4.05 22.70
N ARG A 97 -7.90 3.20 22.10
CA ARG A 97 -7.69 2.61 20.77
C ARG A 97 -7.47 3.71 19.73
N THR A 98 -6.24 3.90 19.30
CA THR A 98 -5.92 4.69 18.11
C THR A 98 -6.22 3.77 16.93
N GLN A 99 -7.43 3.89 16.38
CA GLN A 99 -7.74 3.30 15.10
C GLN A 99 -6.76 3.85 14.06
N PRO A 100 -6.32 3.06 13.06
CA PRO A 100 -5.60 3.60 11.91
C PRO A 100 -6.38 4.81 11.40
N SER A 101 -5.74 5.98 11.41
CA SER A 101 -6.41 7.27 11.28
C SER A 101 -7.36 7.28 10.08
N GLU A 102 -8.57 7.80 10.30
CA GLU A 102 -9.52 8.25 9.26
C GLU A 102 -8.88 9.24 8.24
N ALA A 103 -7.66 9.70 8.50
CA ALA A 103 -6.79 10.48 7.62
C ALA A 103 -6.36 9.76 6.32
N PHE A 104 -6.68 8.47 6.14
CA PHE A 104 -6.47 7.79 4.85
C PHE A 104 -7.35 8.36 3.71
N SER A 105 -8.36 9.19 4.03
CA SER A 105 -9.34 9.68 3.04
C SER A 105 -8.94 10.93 2.25
N GLU A 106 -7.88 11.66 2.62
CA GLU A 106 -7.60 12.98 2.02
C GLU A 106 -6.31 13.01 1.16
N ALA A 107 -6.45 13.64 -0.01
CA ALA A 107 -5.41 14.09 -0.94
C ALA A 107 -4.75 13.05 -1.88
N TRP A 108 -5.48 12.67 -2.93
CA TRP A 108 -4.91 12.46 -4.28
C TRP A 108 -6.00 12.81 -5.30
N HIS A 109 -5.68 13.66 -6.30
CA HIS A 109 -6.56 14.20 -7.36
C HIS A 109 -8.04 13.76 -7.33
N SER A 110 -8.97 14.69 -7.09
CA SER A 110 -10.39 14.36 -6.87
C SER A 110 -10.99 13.51 -7.99
N ALA A 111 -10.63 13.75 -9.26
CA ALA A 111 -11.09 12.96 -10.39
C ALA A 111 -10.66 11.48 -10.31
N LEU A 112 -9.39 11.19 -10.01
CA LEU A 112 -8.92 9.81 -9.88
C LEU A 112 -9.51 9.14 -8.63
N ARG A 113 -9.76 9.91 -7.57
CA ARG A 113 -10.44 9.40 -6.36
C ARG A 113 -11.89 9.01 -6.67
N ASP A 114 -12.59 9.82 -7.44
CA ASP A 114 -13.99 9.57 -7.81
C ASP A 114 -14.10 8.37 -8.76
N GLU A 115 -13.20 8.25 -9.75
CA GLU A 115 -13.11 7.06 -10.61
C GLU A 115 -12.79 5.78 -9.82
N VAL A 116 -11.85 5.85 -8.86
CA VAL A 116 -11.54 4.71 -7.97
C VAL A 116 -12.73 4.36 -7.09
N ARG A 117 -13.44 5.35 -6.55
CA ARG A 117 -14.63 5.12 -5.72
C ARG A 117 -15.77 4.51 -6.52
N GLU A 118 -16.01 5.00 -7.73
CA GLU A 118 -17.02 4.44 -8.65
C GLU A 118 -16.66 3.00 -9.02
N ALA A 119 -15.40 2.75 -9.39
CA ALA A 119 -14.92 1.41 -9.72
C ALA A 119 -15.06 0.45 -8.53
N LEU A 120 -14.76 0.88 -7.30
CA LEU A 120 -14.98 0.09 -6.09
C LEU A 120 -16.47 -0.23 -5.89
N GLY A 121 -17.37 0.71 -6.22
CA GLY A 121 -18.83 0.52 -6.19
C GLY A 121 -19.34 -0.55 -7.15
N THR A 122 -18.59 -0.88 -8.21
CA THR A 122 -18.95 -1.96 -9.16
C THR A 122 -18.60 -3.37 -8.67
N LEU A 123 -17.85 -3.49 -7.57
CA LEU A 123 -17.41 -4.78 -7.08
C LEU A 123 -18.53 -5.49 -6.30
N PRO A 124 -18.64 -6.83 -6.43
CA PRO A 124 -19.47 -7.61 -5.52
C PRO A 124 -19.10 -7.33 -4.06
N PRO A 125 -20.07 -7.23 -3.13
CA PRO A 125 -19.83 -6.85 -1.74
C PRO A 125 -18.74 -7.69 -1.05
N GLU A 126 -18.68 -8.98 -1.34
CA GLU A 126 -17.67 -9.88 -0.76
C GLU A 126 -16.24 -9.60 -1.24
N GLN A 127 -16.09 -9.10 -2.48
CA GLN A 127 -14.80 -8.72 -3.04
C GLN A 127 -14.38 -7.36 -2.48
N LEU A 128 -15.32 -6.39 -2.47
CA LEU A 128 -15.11 -5.08 -1.88
C LEU A 128 -14.67 -5.20 -0.42
N LYS A 129 -15.40 -5.98 0.39
CA LYS A 129 -15.12 -6.16 1.82
C LYS A 129 -13.71 -6.70 2.09
N ILE A 130 -13.24 -7.65 1.29
CA ILE A 130 -11.89 -8.19 1.43
C ILE A 130 -10.84 -7.16 1.04
N LEU A 131 -11.08 -6.39 -0.03
CA LEU A 131 -10.16 -5.31 -0.41
C LEU A 131 -10.11 -4.21 0.66
N GLU A 132 -11.24 -3.85 1.27
CA GLU A 132 -11.27 -2.90 2.37
C GLU A 132 -10.43 -3.36 3.55
N LEU A 133 -10.64 -4.61 3.99
CA LEU A 133 -9.88 -5.16 5.11
C LEU A 133 -8.38 -5.27 4.80
N ALA A 134 -8.03 -5.61 3.56
CA ALA A 134 -6.63 -5.78 3.15
C ALA A 134 -5.90 -4.46 2.96
N TYR A 135 -6.51 -3.50 2.27
CA TYR A 135 -5.84 -2.29 1.79
C TYR A 135 -6.16 -1.05 2.64
N PHE A 136 -7.32 -0.97 3.28
CA PHE A 136 -7.70 0.15 4.15
C PHE A 136 -7.51 -0.19 5.63
N SER A 137 -7.84 -1.41 6.06
CA SER A 137 -7.67 -1.84 7.45
C SER A 137 -6.33 -2.55 7.72
N GLY A 138 -5.53 -2.83 6.68
CA GLY A 138 -4.19 -3.38 6.80
C GLY A 138 -4.10 -4.83 7.29
N HIS A 139 -5.19 -5.60 7.20
CA HIS A 139 -5.20 -7.00 7.59
C HIS A 139 -4.56 -7.90 6.54
N THR A 140 -3.80 -8.90 6.98
CA THR A 140 -3.32 -9.97 6.11
C THR A 140 -4.46 -10.85 5.63
N GLN A 141 -4.29 -11.52 4.49
CA GLN A 141 -5.27 -12.48 4.00
C GLN A 141 -5.57 -13.61 5.01
N ALA A 142 -4.62 -13.97 5.87
CA ALA A 142 -4.82 -14.95 6.95
C ALA A 142 -5.59 -14.37 8.15
N GLU A 143 -5.42 -13.09 8.47
CA GLU A 143 -6.25 -12.41 9.47
C GLU A 143 -7.68 -12.24 8.96
N ILE A 144 -7.85 -11.82 7.71
CA ILE A 144 -9.17 -11.69 7.07
C ILE A 144 -9.89 -13.05 7.04
N ALA A 145 -9.18 -14.13 6.71
CA ALA A 145 -9.72 -15.48 6.74
C ALA A 145 -10.28 -15.83 8.12
N ARG A 146 -9.55 -15.50 9.20
CA ARG A 146 -10.02 -15.71 10.58
C ARG A 146 -11.16 -14.78 10.98
N MET A 147 -11.10 -13.50 10.60
CA MET A 147 -12.10 -12.50 10.95
C MET A 147 -13.47 -12.76 10.31
N LEU A 148 -13.47 -13.31 9.09
CA LEU A 148 -14.68 -13.58 8.32
C LEU A 148 -15.12 -15.04 8.36
N ASP A 149 -14.38 -15.89 9.09
CA ASP A 149 -14.57 -17.35 9.10
C ASP A 149 -14.61 -17.96 7.68
N LEU A 150 -13.61 -17.60 6.87
CA LEU A 150 -13.48 -18.04 5.48
C LEU A 150 -12.19 -18.84 5.26
N PRO A 151 -12.18 -19.82 4.35
CA PRO A 151 -10.94 -20.45 3.91
C PRO A 151 -9.97 -19.42 3.33
N LEU A 152 -8.68 -19.54 3.65
CA LEU A 152 -7.64 -18.65 3.12
C LEU A 152 -7.66 -18.59 1.58
N GLY A 153 -7.90 -19.74 0.92
CA GLY A 153 -8.04 -19.82 -0.54
C GLY A 153 -9.17 -18.94 -1.08
N THR A 154 -10.31 -18.88 -0.40
CA THR A 154 -11.44 -18.00 -0.74
C THR A 154 -11.05 -16.54 -0.64
N VAL A 155 -10.31 -16.16 0.41
CA VAL A 155 -9.81 -14.78 0.58
C VAL A 155 -8.85 -14.40 -0.56
N LYS A 156 -7.89 -15.28 -0.90
CA LYS A 156 -6.97 -15.06 -2.02
C LYS A 156 -7.73 -14.92 -3.34
N GLY A 157 -8.72 -15.80 -3.55
CA GLY A 157 -9.55 -15.82 -4.75
C GLY A 157 -10.35 -14.54 -4.93
N ARG A 158 -11.08 -14.10 -3.89
CA ARG A 158 -11.86 -12.86 -3.90
C ARG A 158 -10.97 -11.62 -4.05
N THR A 159 -9.80 -11.58 -3.38
CA THR A 159 -8.80 -10.51 -3.58
C THR A 159 -8.38 -10.42 -5.05
N ARG A 160 -7.98 -11.55 -5.64
CA ARG A 160 -7.54 -11.62 -7.04
C ARG A 160 -8.65 -11.17 -8.01
N LEU A 161 -9.89 -11.63 -7.79
CA LEU A 161 -11.02 -11.27 -8.64
C LEU A 161 -11.36 -9.77 -8.55
N GLY A 162 -11.38 -9.22 -7.33
CA GLY A 162 -11.61 -7.79 -7.11
C GLY A 162 -10.55 -6.93 -7.79
N LEU A 163 -9.26 -7.23 -7.56
CA LEU A 163 -8.15 -6.51 -8.20
C LEU A 163 -8.16 -6.66 -9.73
N LYS A 164 -8.52 -7.83 -10.27
CA LYS A 164 -8.64 -8.02 -11.72
C LYS A 164 -9.75 -7.15 -12.32
N LYS A 165 -10.91 -7.07 -11.65
CA LYS A 165 -12.03 -6.23 -12.10
C LYS A 165 -11.64 -4.74 -12.09
N LEU A 166 -11.05 -4.27 -10.98
CA LEU A 166 -10.53 -2.90 -10.91
C LEU A 166 -9.48 -2.64 -11.99
N GLY A 167 -8.53 -3.56 -12.16
CA GLY A 167 -7.50 -3.47 -13.20
C GLY A 167 -8.10 -3.31 -14.59
N ASN A 168 -9.11 -4.10 -14.95
CA ASN A 168 -9.80 -4.00 -16.24
C ASN A 168 -10.53 -2.67 -16.47
N LEU A 169 -10.94 -1.97 -15.40
CA LEU A 169 -11.59 -0.65 -15.50
C LEU A 169 -10.58 0.48 -15.72
N PHE A 170 -9.34 0.33 -15.21
CA PHE A 170 -8.28 1.34 -15.34
C PHE A 170 -7.31 1.08 -16.50
N HIS A 171 -7.18 -0.16 -16.97
CA HIS A 171 -6.38 -0.50 -18.16
C HIS A 171 -6.87 0.09 -19.52
N PRO A 172 -8.13 0.51 -19.72
CA PRO A 172 -8.58 1.19 -20.93
C PRO A 172 -8.02 2.62 -21.09
N HIS A 173 -7.57 3.25 -19.99
CA HIS A 173 -7.21 4.68 -19.96
C HIS A 173 -5.71 4.99 -19.90
N VAL A 174 -4.83 3.98 -19.83
CA VAL A 174 -3.37 4.21 -19.89
C VAL A 174 -2.89 4.05 -21.33
N ALA A 175 -3.20 5.04 -22.17
CA ALA A 175 -2.45 5.23 -23.41
C ALA A 175 -0.99 5.56 -23.04
N PRO A 176 0.01 5.05 -23.79
CA PRO A 176 1.41 5.33 -23.48
C PRO A 176 1.68 6.82 -23.70
N ALA A 177 1.99 7.53 -22.61
CA ALA A 177 2.68 8.80 -22.72
C ALA A 177 4.05 8.51 -23.33
N LEU A 178 4.25 8.99 -24.56
CA LEU A 178 5.51 8.99 -25.29
C LEU A 178 6.63 9.69 -24.48
#